data_AF-A0A0J6T639-F1
#
_entry.id   AF-A0A0J6T639-F1
#
_cell.length_a   1.000
_cell.length_b   1.000
_cell.length_c   1.000
_cell.angle_alpha   90.00
_cell.angle_beta   90.00
_cell.angle_gamma   90.00
#
_symmetry.space_group_name_H-M   'P 1'
#
loop_
_entity.id
_entity.type
_entity.pdbx_description
1 polymer ?
#
loop_
_entity_poly.entity_id
_entity_poly.type
_entity_poly.pdbx_seq_one_letter_code
_entity_poly.pdbx_strand_id
1 'polypeptide(L)'
;MTGGYDERCAADLANVGEGRDLSREDRAWLARVVTGAVRPNRDKPLWDLAHALAALAALTGARDGRDLVTLALDPGLARADQVETRLAGAQARGTAAVDGRGPTLRDGAEGWRTTWAGLARLLALAEFVLTAEDLAQFAAVTGWLDELAAAPDAEGAAQLGRRLARHLAAYRTAHLPLAPLERRFRAILGFLDGRRAFTDDDILDFWRAAMSGDDRPGFRTVAEHFVTFEAASSLLGGLEGLAAPASLDAAEGWEERLDASLADLAAAEPSETLAVLLAELPEGPKILTGAERDDLADLLRLEPFHRTRPLTTLRATSFGRVQSGLANRLRRGGGGAGIAERVACAEAEPYGALAERVAALSAHLDRMLRIAAALRVPADAEDLAPEVRSTLAAALADIRRVRRAGFDDPDRLAAGFAAADAALLRLAEEAGRLARAIAGLARQRPLDSAFAADRDVFARTFADAYAAEATA
;
A
#
# COMPACT_ATOMS: atom_id res chain seq x y z
N MET A 1 0.05 13.62 9.22
CA MET A 1 0.71 13.47 7.92
C MET A 1 1.70 12.33 8.04
N THR A 2 1.17 11.11 7.95
CA THR A 2 1.85 9.82 8.10
C THR A 2 1.94 9.19 6.72
N GLY A 3 3.11 8.68 6.33
CA GLY A 3 3.30 7.89 5.11
C GLY A 3 3.30 8.71 3.82
N GLY A 4 4.29 8.50 2.94
CA GLY A 4 4.31 9.08 1.60
C GLY A 4 3.29 8.48 0.63
N TYR A 5 2.26 7.78 1.14
CA TYR A 5 1.17 7.15 0.40
C TYR A 5 -0.11 7.86 0.82
N ASP A 6 -0.87 8.36 -0.15
CA ASP A 6 -2.21 8.81 0.16
C ASP A 6 -3.10 7.59 0.39
N GLU A 7 -3.31 7.29 1.67
CA GLU A 7 -4.20 6.22 2.15
C GLU A 7 -5.60 6.34 1.55
N ARG A 8 -6.02 7.55 1.17
CA ARG A 8 -7.32 7.77 0.55
C ARG A 8 -7.38 7.23 -0.88
N CYS A 9 -6.40 7.56 -1.73
CA CYS A 9 -6.29 7.00 -3.08
C CYS A 9 -6.21 5.47 -3.08
N ALA A 10 -5.45 4.89 -2.13
CA ALA A 10 -5.38 3.45 -1.97
C ALA A 10 -6.75 2.84 -1.59
N ALA A 11 -7.47 3.46 -0.65
CA ALA A 11 -8.80 3.02 -0.24
C ALA A 11 -9.83 3.14 -1.38
N ASP A 12 -9.84 4.26 -2.12
CA ASP A 12 -10.74 4.46 -3.27
C ASP A 12 -10.51 3.38 -4.35
N LEU A 13 -9.25 3.04 -4.65
CA LEU A 13 -8.90 1.97 -5.58
C LEU A 13 -9.28 0.57 -5.07
N ALA A 14 -9.05 0.29 -3.78
CA ALA A 14 -9.41 -0.98 -3.16
C ALA A 14 -10.92 -1.21 -3.19
N ASN A 15 -11.72 -0.19 -2.84
CA ASN A 15 -13.18 -0.24 -2.85
C ASN A 15 -13.73 -0.67 -4.22
N VAL A 16 -13.22 -0.11 -5.32
CA VAL A 16 -13.63 -0.49 -6.68
C VAL A 16 -13.14 -1.89 -7.05
N GLY A 17 -11.89 -2.21 -6.68
CA GLY A 17 -11.28 -3.51 -6.95
C GLY A 17 -12.01 -4.68 -6.28
N GLU A 18 -12.48 -4.47 -5.05
CA GLU A 18 -13.25 -5.42 -4.27
C GLU A 18 -14.72 -5.44 -4.69
N GLY A 19 -15.36 -4.27 -4.83
CA GLY A 19 -16.77 -4.15 -5.19
C GLY A 19 -17.11 -4.81 -6.54
N ARG A 20 -16.16 -4.81 -7.47
CA ARG A 20 -16.30 -5.45 -8.79
C ARG A 20 -15.61 -6.81 -8.91
N ASP A 21 -14.97 -7.34 -7.86
CA ASP A 21 -14.17 -8.58 -7.96
C ASP A 21 -13.18 -8.56 -9.15
N LEU A 22 -12.48 -7.43 -9.31
CA LEU A 22 -11.58 -7.20 -10.44
C LEU A 22 -10.40 -8.16 -10.40
N SER A 23 -10.02 -8.67 -11.58
CA SER A 23 -8.79 -9.44 -11.72
C SER A 23 -7.56 -8.60 -11.35
N ARG A 24 -6.45 -9.26 -11.00
CA ARG A 24 -5.16 -8.59 -10.77
C ARG A 24 -4.74 -7.68 -11.92
N GLU A 25 -4.93 -8.14 -13.16
CA GLU A 25 -4.58 -7.35 -14.35
C GLU A 25 -5.44 -6.08 -14.45
N ASP A 26 -6.72 -6.18 -14.13
CA ASP A 26 -7.67 -5.07 -14.22
C ASP A 26 -7.47 -4.06 -13.07
N ARG A 27 -7.15 -4.53 -11.85
CA ARG A 27 -6.75 -3.68 -10.72
C ARG A 27 -5.48 -2.89 -11.05
N ALA A 28 -4.46 -3.55 -11.59
CA ALA A 28 -3.23 -2.90 -12.02
C ALA A 28 -3.45 -1.92 -13.20
N TRP A 29 -4.36 -2.25 -14.11
CA TRP A 29 -4.78 -1.32 -15.16
C TRP A 29 -5.46 -0.08 -14.57
N LEU A 30 -6.43 -0.25 -13.68
CA LEU A 30 -7.17 0.86 -13.06
C LEU A 30 -6.22 1.78 -12.27
N ALA A 31 -5.34 1.21 -11.46
CA ALA A 31 -4.32 1.95 -10.73
C ALA A 31 -3.45 2.80 -11.67
N ARG A 32 -2.99 2.25 -12.79
CA ARG A 32 -2.22 3.00 -13.80
C ARG A 32 -3.03 4.13 -14.44
N VAL A 33 -4.32 3.94 -14.68
CA VAL A 33 -5.18 5.02 -15.20
C VAL A 33 -5.32 6.13 -14.16
N VAL A 34 -5.69 5.80 -12.92
CA VAL A 34 -5.93 6.77 -11.85
C VAL A 34 -4.68 7.59 -11.55
N THR A 35 -3.51 6.95 -11.52
CA THR A 35 -2.21 7.60 -11.27
C THR A 35 -1.63 8.32 -12.48
N GLY A 36 -2.14 8.10 -13.70
CA GLY A 36 -1.67 8.80 -14.92
C GLY A 36 -0.53 8.11 -15.69
N ALA A 37 -0.32 6.81 -15.44
CA ALA A 37 0.73 5.98 -16.04
C ALA A 37 0.46 5.49 -17.47
N VAL A 38 -0.68 5.84 -18.08
CA VAL A 38 -1.00 5.37 -19.43
C VAL A 38 -0.21 6.14 -20.49
N ARG A 39 0.39 5.42 -21.44
CA ARG A 39 1.22 5.99 -22.52
C ARG A 39 0.70 5.55 -23.89
N PRO A 40 0.93 6.35 -24.96
CA PRO A 40 1.58 7.67 -24.97
C PRO A 40 0.68 8.79 -24.42
N ASN A 41 -0.63 8.56 -24.33
CA ASN A 41 -1.60 9.55 -23.85
C ASN A 41 -2.24 9.08 -22.55
N ARG A 42 -1.94 9.78 -21.45
CA ARG A 42 -2.45 9.47 -20.10
C ARG A 42 -3.96 9.61 -19.96
N ASP A 43 -4.59 10.44 -20.79
CA ASP A 43 -6.03 10.72 -20.74
C ASP A 43 -6.82 9.88 -21.76
N LYS A 44 -6.13 9.04 -22.55
CA LYS A 44 -6.77 8.11 -23.48
C LYS A 44 -7.84 7.23 -22.81
N PRO A 45 -7.63 6.64 -21.62
CA PRO A 45 -8.66 5.83 -20.98
C PRO A 45 -9.92 6.61 -20.61
N LEU A 46 -9.81 7.91 -20.27
CA LEU A 46 -10.95 8.76 -19.96
C LEU A 46 -11.70 9.16 -21.23
N TRP A 47 -10.97 9.35 -22.32
CA TRP A 47 -11.55 9.51 -23.64
C TRP A 47 -12.28 8.22 -24.07
N ASP A 48 -11.66 7.04 -23.95
CA ASP A 48 -12.26 5.74 -24.24
C ASP A 48 -13.50 5.49 -23.34
N LEU A 49 -13.44 5.87 -22.07
CA LEU A 49 -14.57 5.79 -21.14
C LEU A 49 -15.74 6.66 -21.60
N ALA A 50 -15.49 7.92 -21.97
CA ALA A 50 -16.55 8.80 -22.43
C ALA A 50 -17.24 8.28 -23.69
N HIS A 51 -16.48 7.69 -24.62
CA HIS A 51 -17.02 7.07 -25.83
C HIS A 51 -17.79 5.78 -25.52
N ALA A 52 -17.31 4.99 -24.56
CA ALA A 52 -18.02 3.82 -24.06
C ALA A 52 -19.38 4.18 -23.44
N LEU A 53 -19.43 5.23 -22.60
CA LEU A 53 -20.66 5.70 -21.98
C LEU A 53 -21.63 6.28 -23.02
N ALA A 54 -21.15 6.97 -24.04
CA ALA A 54 -21.99 7.44 -25.16
C ALA A 54 -22.57 6.26 -25.96
N ALA A 55 -21.74 5.26 -26.27
CA ALA A 55 -22.19 4.04 -26.94
C ALA A 55 -23.22 3.28 -26.10
N LEU A 56 -23.03 3.20 -24.79
CA LEU A 56 -24.01 2.60 -23.87
C LEU A 56 -25.31 3.40 -23.82
N ALA A 57 -25.24 4.73 -23.77
CA ALA A 57 -26.42 5.60 -23.79
C ALA A 57 -27.26 5.35 -25.05
N ALA A 58 -26.62 5.33 -26.22
CA ALA A 58 -27.26 5.04 -27.49
C ALA A 58 -27.79 3.60 -27.58
N LEU A 59 -27.04 2.61 -27.09
CA LEU A 59 -27.41 1.19 -27.12
C LEU A 59 -28.61 0.88 -26.24
N THR A 60 -28.66 1.48 -25.05
CA THR A 60 -29.68 1.20 -24.02
C THR A 60 -30.87 2.14 -24.10
N GLY A 61 -30.75 3.26 -24.81
CA GLY A 61 -31.76 4.31 -24.83
C GLY A 61 -31.84 5.04 -23.49
N ALA A 62 -30.68 5.34 -22.89
CA ALA A 62 -30.58 6.04 -21.62
C ALA A 62 -31.33 7.39 -21.71
N ARG A 63 -32.18 7.65 -20.71
CA ARG A 63 -33.04 8.85 -20.67
C ARG A 63 -32.37 9.99 -19.92
N ASP A 64 -31.53 9.65 -18.97
CA ASP A 64 -30.80 10.55 -18.10
C ASP A 64 -29.48 9.92 -17.66
N GLY A 65 -28.68 10.67 -16.91
CA GLY A 65 -27.41 10.22 -16.36
C GLY A 65 -27.57 9.09 -15.34
N ARG A 66 -28.73 8.93 -14.70
CA ARG A 66 -28.96 7.85 -13.71
C ARG A 66 -29.02 6.49 -14.38
N ASP A 67 -29.58 6.41 -15.58
CA ASP A 67 -29.56 5.17 -16.38
C ASP A 67 -28.09 4.75 -16.65
N LEU A 68 -27.18 5.70 -16.91
CA LEU A 68 -25.74 5.44 -17.09
C LEU A 68 -25.00 5.14 -15.79
N VAL A 69 -25.31 5.85 -14.70
CA VAL A 69 -24.75 5.57 -13.36
C VAL A 69 -25.12 4.14 -12.93
N THR A 70 -26.36 3.71 -13.20
CA THR A 70 -26.81 2.35 -12.89
C THR A 70 -25.93 1.30 -13.58
N LEU A 71 -25.53 1.54 -14.84
CA LEU A 71 -24.61 0.64 -15.56
C LEU A 71 -23.16 0.75 -15.04
N ALA A 72 -22.71 1.97 -14.73
CA ALA A 72 -21.36 2.20 -14.21
C ALA A 72 -21.14 1.56 -12.84
N LEU A 73 -22.16 1.50 -12.00
CA LEU A 73 -22.09 0.94 -10.65
C LEU A 73 -22.65 -0.49 -10.53
N ASP A 74 -22.96 -1.15 -11.66
CA ASP A 74 -23.44 -2.54 -11.65
C ASP A 74 -22.25 -3.51 -11.46
N PRO A 75 -22.11 -4.17 -10.29
CA PRO A 75 -21.02 -5.12 -10.07
C PRO A 75 -21.15 -6.36 -10.97
N GLY A 76 -22.35 -6.63 -11.49
CA GLY A 76 -22.60 -7.67 -12.48
C GLY A 76 -21.98 -7.39 -13.85
N LEU A 77 -21.35 -6.23 -14.07
CA LEU A 77 -20.68 -5.85 -15.32
C LEU A 77 -19.16 -5.78 -15.18
N ALA A 78 -18.60 -6.60 -14.29
CA ALA A 78 -17.16 -6.68 -14.05
C ALA A 78 -16.41 -7.54 -15.09
N ARG A 79 -17.08 -8.52 -15.72
CA ARG A 79 -16.47 -9.44 -16.69
C ARG A 79 -17.10 -9.37 -18.07
N ALA A 80 -16.31 -9.64 -19.10
CA ALA A 80 -16.68 -9.50 -20.51
C ALA A 80 -17.95 -10.29 -20.88
N ASP A 81 -18.04 -11.55 -20.43
CA ASP A 81 -19.19 -12.44 -20.65
C ASP A 81 -20.47 -11.93 -20.01
N GLN A 82 -20.35 -11.32 -18.82
CA GLN A 82 -21.49 -10.73 -18.11
C GLN A 82 -21.98 -9.47 -18.84
N VAL A 83 -21.05 -8.61 -19.28
CA VAL A 83 -21.37 -7.42 -20.07
C VAL A 83 -22.07 -7.79 -21.38
N GLU A 84 -21.54 -8.76 -22.11
CA GLU A 84 -22.13 -9.25 -23.35
C GLU A 84 -23.53 -9.82 -23.13
N THR A 85 -23.70 -10.68 -22.12
CA THR A 85 -25.00 -11.26 -21.77
C THR A 85 -26.02 -10.18 -21.41
N ARG A 86 -25.61 -9.18 -20.61
CA ARG A 86 -26.49 -8.08 -20.20
C ARG A 86 -26.97 -7.24 -21.38
N LEU A 87 -26.14 -7.07 -22.40
CA LEU A 87 -26.37 -6.18 -23.54
C LEU A 87 -26.91 -6.92 -24.79
N ALA A 88 -26.94 -8.25 -24.80
CA ALA A 88 -27.47 -9.06 -25.90
C ALA A 88 -28.92 -8.69 -26.29
N GLY A 89 -29.77 -8.38 -25.30
CA GLY A 89 -31.16 -7.94 -25.56
C GLY A 89 -31.26 -6.55 -26.22
N ALA A 90 -30.28 -5.68 -26.00
CA ALA A 90 -30.19 -4.40 -26.68
C ALA A 90 -29.68 -4.58 -28.13
N GLN A 91 -28.73 -5.50 -28.34
CA GLN A 91 -28.22 -5.86 -29.66
C GLN A 91 -29.29 -6.47 -30.58
N ALA A 92 -30.18 -7.31 -30.04
CA ALA A 92 -31.28 -7.92 -30.80
C ALA A 92 -32.28 -6.89 -31.36
N ARG A 93 -32.31 -5.66 -30.83
CA ARG A 93 -33.15 -4.56 -31.32
C ARG A 93 -32.52 -3.80 -32.51
N GLY A 94 -31.35 -4.25 -33.00
CA GLY A 94 -30.73 -3.74 -34.23
C GLY A 94 -30.09 -2.36 -34.09
N THR A 95 -29.72 -1.94 -32.89
CA THR A 95 -29.02 -0.68 -32.67
C THR A 95 -27.59 -0.76 -33.23
N ALA A 96 -27.21 0.21 -34.07
CA ALA A 96 -25.94 0.24 -34.79
C ALA A 96 -24.69 0.51 -33.91
N ALA A 97 -24.82 0.34 -32.60
CA ALA A 97 -23.84 0.69 -31.57
C ALA A 97 -23.07 -0.53 -31.01
N VAL A 98 -23.18 -1.70 -31.64
CA VAL A 98 -22.49 -2.94 -31.25
C VAL A 98 -22.03 -3.69 -32.50
N ASP A 99 -20.79 -4.18 -32.49
CA ASP A 99 -20.27 -5.15 -33.46
C ASP A 99 -20.01 -6.52 -32.79
N GLY A 100 -19.45 -7.49 -33.52
CA GLY A 100 -19.19 -8.83 -32.99
C GLY A 100 -18.12 -8.91 -31.87
N ARG A 101 -17.47 -7.80 -31.50
CA ARG A 101 -16.45 -7.72 -30.45
C ARG A 101 -16.86 -6.84 -29.27
N GLY A 102 -17.76 -5.89 -29.49
CA GLY A 102 -18.25 -5.01 -28.43
C GLY A 102 -18.95 -3.75 -28.94
N PRO A 103 -19.11 -2.74 -28.06
CA PRO A 103 -19.74 -1.48 -28.40
C PRO A 103 -18.92 -0.68 -29.42
N THR A 104 -19.64 0.04 -30.27
CA THR A 104 -19.10 0.98 -31.25
C THR A 104 -19.83 2.31 -31.16
N LEU A 105 -19.11 3.40 -31.40
CA LEU A 105 -19.67 4.73 -31.57
C LEU A 105 -19.24 5.26 -32.94
N ARG A 106 -20.21 5.63 -33.76
CA ARG A 106 -19.91 6.17 -35.10
C ARG A 106 -19.34 7.58 -34.95
N ASP A 107 -18.09 7.74 -35.36
CA ASP A 107 -17.40 9.03 -35.46
C ASP A 107 -16.53 9.05 -36.73
N GLY A 108 -16.96 9.82 -37.73
CA GLY A 108 -16.28 9.88 -39.02
C GLY A 108 -16.13 8.53 -39.74
N ALA A 109 -14.97 8.34 -40.40
CA ALA A 109 -14.71 7.18 -41.27
C ALA A 109 -14.24 5.91 -40.52
N GLU A 110 -13.61 6.04 -39.34
CA GLU A 110 -13.07 4.89 -38.59
C GLU A 110 -13.88 4.54 -37.34
N GLY A 111 -14.60 5.50 -36.72
CA GLY A 111 -15.41 5.29 -35.52
C GLY A 111 -14.62 4.85 -34.27
N TRP A 112 -15.23 4.99 -33.10
CA TRP A 112 -14.70 4.42 -31.87
C TRP A 112 -15.22 2.99 -31.66
N ARG A 113 -14.38 2.11 -31.09
CA ARG A 113 -14.73 0.73 -30.77
C ARG A 113 -13.95 0.22 -29.57
N THR A 114 -14.55 -0.68 -28.81
CA THR A 114 -13.89 -1.43 -27.74
C THR A 114 -14.36 -2.88 -27.69
N THR A 115 -13.65 -3.74 -26.97
CA THR A 115 -14.10 -5.12 -26.70
C THR A 115 -15.00 -5.17 -25.48
N TRP A 116 -15.75 -6.25 -25.28
CA TRP A 116 -16.51 -6.46 -24.04
C TRP A 116 -15.63 -6.40 -22.77
N ALA A 117 -14.43 -6.97 -22.82
CA ALA A 117 -13.45 -6.86 -21.73
C ALA A 117 -12.97 -5.41 -21.54
N GLY A 118 -12.74 -4.69 -22.64
CA GLY A 118 -12.40 -3.27 -22.60
C GLY A 118 -13.51 -2.43 -21.97
N LEU A 119 -14.78 -2.71 -22.30
CA LEU A 119 -15.92 -2.05 -21.70
C LEU A 119 -15.99 -2.31 -20.19
N ALA A 120 -15.80 -3.56 -19.74
CA ALA A 120 -15.80 -3.90 -18.31
C ALA A 120 -14.73 -3.11 -17.52
N ARG A 121 -13.52 -2.97 -18.08
CA ARG A 121 -12.46 -2.12 -17.50
C ARG A 121 -12.87 -0.66 -17.42
N LEU A 122 -13.44 -0.13 -18.49
CA LEU A 122 -13.89 1.27 -18.52
C LEU A 122 -15.01 1.51 -17.50
N LEU A 123 -15.92 0.57 -17.28
CA LEU A 123 -16.94 0.69 -16.24
C LEU A 123 -16.33 0.69 -14.82
N ALA A 124 -15.24 -0.02 -14.58
CA ALA A 124 -14.51 0.10 -13.32
C ALA A 124 -13.89 1.49 -13.13
N LEU A 125 -13.36 2.09 -14.20
CA LEU A 125 -12.90 3.48 -14.17
C LEU A 125 -14.06 4.47 -13.95
N ALA A 126 -15.23 4.20 -14.53
CA ALA A 126 -16.44 4.99 -14.32
C ALA A 126 -16.88 4.97 -12.85
N GLU A 127 -16.88 3.79 -12.23
CA GLU A 127 -17.15 3.62 -10.81
C GLU A 127 -16.18 4.43 -9.96
N PHE A 128 -14.87 4.30 -10.21
CA PHE A 128 -13.86 5.09 -9.49
C PHE A 128 -14.15 6.60 -9.57
N VAL A 129 -14.41 7.13 -10.76
CA VAL A 129 -14.69 8.57 -10.93
C VAL A 129 -16.00 9.00 -10.22
N LEU A 130 -16.97 8.10 -10.08
CA LEU A 130 -18.22 8.38 -9.38
C LEU A 130 -18.06 8.29 -7.84
N THR A 131 -17.24 7.36 -7.35
CA THR A 131 -17.20 6.98 -5.93
C THR A 131 -16.01 7.52 -5.16
N ALA A 132 -14.94 7.94 -5.84
CA ALA A 132 -13.75 8.50 -5.21
C ALA A 132 -14.09 9.67 -4.27
N GLU A 133 -13.24 9.84 -3.26
CA GLU A 133 -13.42 10.86 -2.22
C GLU A 133 -14.79 10.80 -1.50
N ASP A 134 -15.28 9.60 -1.15
CA ASP A 134 -16.60 9.41 -0.49
C ASP A 134 -17.73 10.09 -1.29
N LEU A 135 -17.77 9.86 -2.61
CA LEU A 135 -18.79 10.41 -3.50
C LEU A 135 -18.79 11.95 -3.61
N ALA A 136 -17.68 12.63 -3.26
CA ALA A 136 -17.62 14.10 -3.25
C ALA A 136 -18.02 14.73 -4.60
N GLN A 137 -17.82 14.01 -5.70
CA GLN A 137 -17.99 14.52 -7.07
C GLN A 137 -19.15 13.83 -7.80
N PHE A 138 -19.86 12.94 -7.11
CA PHE A 138 -20.93 12.12 -7.68
C PHE A 138 -22.01 12.96 -8.37
N ALA A 139 -22.46 14.03 -7.73
CA ALA A 139 -23.48 14.93 -8.28
C ALA A 139 -23.00 15.65 -9.55
N ALA A 140 -21.74 16.10 -9.57
CA ALA A 140 -21.18 16.78 -10.73
C ALA A 140 -21.01 15.83 -11.92
N VAL A 141 -20.44 14.64 -11.67
CA VAL A 141 -20.26 13.62 -12.72
C VAL A 141 -21.61 13.15 -13.26
N THR A 142 -22.61 12.91 -12.39
CA THR A 142 -23.97 12.54 -12.82
C THR A 142 -24.59 13.62 -13.71
N GLY A 143 -24.41 14.90 -13.39
CA GLY A 143 -24.87 16.00 -14.25
C GLY A 143 -24.19 16.01 -15.63
N TRP A 144 -22.91 15.62 -15.72
CA TRP A 144 -22.25 15.45 -17.03
C TRP A 144 -22.80 14.25 -17.81
N LEU A 145 -23.24 13.20 -17.10
CA LEU A 145 -23.90 12.06 -17.71
C LEU A 145 -25.33 12.38 -18.17
N ASP A 146 -26.04 13.30 -17.51
CA ASP A 146 -27.32 13.83 -18.01
C ASP A 146 -27.14 14.53 -19.36
N GLU A 147 -26.11 15.37 -19.48
CA GLU A 147 -25.75 16.03 -20.74
C GLU A 147 -25.39 15.00 -21.83
N LEU A 148 -24.64 13.94 -21.48
CA LEU A 148 -24.29 12.87 -22.41
C LEU A 148 -25.52 12.06 -22.86
N ALA A 149 -26.44 11.74 -21.95
CA ALA A 149 -27.65 11.00 -22.27
C ALA A 149 -28.55 11.80 -23.24
N ALA A 150 -28.56 13.13 -23.12
CA ALA A 150 -29.27 14.01 -24.04
C ALA A 150 -28.63 14.08 -25.43
N ALA A 151 -27.31 13.91 -25.54
CA ALA A 151 -26.54 13.91 -26.78
C ALA A 151 -25.48 12.80 -26.81
N PRO A 152 -25.88 11.53 -27.01
CA PRO A 152 -24.99 10.37 -26.93
C PRO A 152 -24.19 10.16 -28.24
N ASP A 153 -23.52 11.21 -28.70
CA ASP A 153 -22.72 11.25 -29.91
C ASP A 153 -21.24 11.48 -29.62
N ALA A 154 -20.42 11.56 -30.68
CA ALA A 154 -18.98 11.76 -30.56
C ALA A 154 -18.60 13.10 -29.92
N GLU A 155 -19.39 14.17 -30.13
CA GLU A 155 -19.10 15.47 -29.53
C GLU A 155 -19.43 15.47 -28.05
N GLY A 156 -20.58 14.88 -27.67
CA GLY A 156 -20.95 14.65 -26.27
C GLY A 156 -19.88 13.82 -25.54
N ALA A 157 -19.40 12.74 -26.17
CA ALA A 157 -18.31 11.93 -25.67
C ALA A 157 -17.01 12.73 -25.50
N ALA A 158 -16.61 13.52 -26.50
CA ALA A 158 -15.41 14.36 -26.42
C ALA A 158 -15.51 15.42 -25.31
N GLN A 159 -16.69 16.02 -25.12
CA GLN A 159 -16.92 16.98 -24.05
C GLN A 159 -16.84 16.34 -22.66
N LEU A 160 -17.46 15.17 -22.48
CA LEU A 160 -17.35 14.40 -21.24
C LEU A 160 -15.89 14.01 -20.97
N GLY A 161 -15.16 13.51 -21.97
CA GLY A 161 -13.75 13.14 -21.85
C GLY A 161 -12.88 14.29 -21.33
N ARG A 162 -13.09 15.53 -21.83
CA ARG A 162 -12.39 16.72 -21.32
C ARG A 162 -12.71 17.04 -19.86
N ARG A 163 -13.96 16.85 -19.43
CA ARG A 163 -14.39 17.08 -18.03
C ARG A 163 -13.80 16.03 -17.10
N LEU A 164 -13.88 14.75 -17.48
CA LEU A 164 -13.28 13.64 -16.74
C LEU A 164 -11.75 13.81 -16.61
N ALA A 165 -11.05 14.21 -17.67
CA ALA A 165 -9.60 14.45 -17.64
C ALA A 165 -9.20 15.54 -16.65
N ARG A 166 -9.90 16.69 -16.68
CA ARG A 166 -9.66 17.77 -15.71
C ARG A 166 -9.97 17.33 -14.28
N HIS A 167 -11.04 16.56 -14.11
CA HIS A 167 -11.45 16.07 -12.80
C HIS A 167 -10.40 15.12 -12.21
N LEU A 168 -9.95 14.12 -12.98
CA LEU A 168 -8.91 13.19 -12.51
C LEU A 168 -7.56 13.88 -12.33
N ALA A 169 -7.23 14.92 -13.11
CA ALA A 169 -6.03 15.73 -12.89
C ALA A 169 -6.08 16.48 -11.55
N ALA A 170 -7.23 17.03 -11.17
CA ALA A 170 -7.42 17.68 -9.87
C ALA A 170 -7.28 16.66 -8.73
N TYR A 171 -7.89 15.48 -8.87
CA TYR A 171 -7.76 14.37 -7.92
C TYR A 171 -6.28 13.98 -7.73
N ARG A 172 -5.55 13.73 -8.82
CA ARG A 172 -4.10 13.42 -8.77
C ARG A 172 -3.30 14.52 -8.07
N THR A 173 -3.63 15.79 -8.30
CA THR A 173 -2.94 16.91 -7.65
C THR A 173 -3.15 16.92 -6.14
N ALA A 174 -4.35 16.58 -5.68
CA ALA A 174 -4.69 16.54 -4.26
C ALA A 174 -4.10 15.32 -3.54
N HIS A 175 -4.12 14.17 -4.20
CA HIS A 175 -3.89 12.86 -3.59
C HIS A 175 -2.57 12.21 -3.97
N LEU A 176 -1.94 12.66 -5.06
CA LEU A 176 -0.64 12.16 -5.53
C LEU A 176 0.30 13.34 -5.78
N PRO A 177 0.61 14.19 -4.77
CA PRO A 177 1.52 15.31 -4.98
C PRO A 177 2.94 14.75 -5.25
N LEU A 178 3.32 14.75 -6.52
CA LEU A 178 4.60 14.28 -7.04
C LEU A 178 5.77 15.11 -6.52
N ALA A 179 5.59 16.43 -6.46
CA ALA A 179 6.64 17.37 -6.06
C ALA A 179 7.26 17.09 -4.67
N PRO A 180 6.49 16.80 -3.59
CA PRO A 180 7.07 16.32 -2.34
C PRO A 180 7.87 15.03 -2.44
N LEU A 181 7.44 14.06 -3.26
CA LEU A 181 8.14 12.78 -3.41
C LEU A 181 9.40 12.93 -4.26
N GLU A 182 9.34 13.72 -5.34
CA GLU A 182 10.47 14.16 -6.15
C GLU A 182 11.55 14.85 -5.34
N ARG A 183 11.18 15.85 -4.53
CA ARG A 183 12.13 16.57 -3.66
C ARG A 183 12.83 15.61 -2.72
N ARG A 184 12.10 14.65 -2.15
CA ARG A 184 12.67 13.63 -1.25
C ARG A 184 13.61 12.69 -1.99
N PHE A 185 13.23 12.18 -3.16
CA PHE A 185 14.09 11.31 -3.97
C PHE A 185 15.34 12.03 -4.45
N ARG A 186 15.23 13.29 -4.87
CA ARG A 186 16.37 14.13 -5.23
C ARG A 186 17.30 14.36 -4.04
N ALA A 187 16.76 14.59 -2.84
CA ALA A 187 17.56 14.71 -1.63
C ALA A 187 18.30 13.41 -1.31
N ILE A 188 17.63 12.25 -1.36
CA ILE A 188 18.24 10.94 -1.12
C ILE A 188 19.32 10.65 -2.18
N LEU A 189 19.03 10.82 -3.47
CA LEU A 189 19.99 10.62 -4.55
C LEU A 189 21.19 11.57 -4.45
N GLY A 190 20.95 12.85 -4.15
CA GLY A 190 22.01 13.82 -3.94
C GLY A 190 22.91 13.45 -2.76
N PHE A 191 22.34 12.98 -1.66
CA PHE A 191 23.09 12.48 -0.51
C PHE A 191 23.89 11.21 -0.83
N LEU A 192 23.30 10.29 -1.59
CA LEU A 192 23.94 9.05 -2.00
C LEU A 192 24.94 9.23 -3.16
N ASP A 193 25.14 10.46 -3.64
CA ASP A 193 25.97 10.79 -4.81
C ASP A 193 25.56 9.98 -6.06
N GLY A 194 24.25 9.91 -6.29
CA GLY A 194 23.64 9.19 -7.41
C GLY A 194 23.58 7.66 -7.25
N ARG A 195 24.17 7.09 -6.19
CA ARG A 195 24.07 5.64 -5.93
C ARG A 195 22.64 5.26 -5.58
N ARG A 196 22.19 4.12 -6.10
CA ARG A 196 20.90 3.50 -5.73
C ARG A 196 21.02 2.51 -4.58
N ALA A 197 22.19 1.89 -4.42
CA ALA A 197 22.47 1.00 -3.31
C ALA A 197 22.86 1.81 -2.06
N PHE A 198 22.24 1.46 -0.93
CA PHE A 198 22.48 2.08 0.36
C PHE A 198 22.38 1.06 1.50
N THR A 199 23.02 1.40 2.62
CA THR A 199 23.18 0.60 3.84
C THR A 199 22.39 1.21 5.01
N ASP A 200 22.35 0.50 6.14
CA ASP A 200 21.80 1.04 7.40
C ASP A 200 22.43 2.36 7.83
N ASP A 201 23.74 2.53 7.59
CA ASP A 201 24.48 3.71 8.02
C ASP A 201 24.25 4.90 7.06
N ASP A 202 24.04 4.66 5.76
CA ASP A 202 23.61 5.71 4.82
C ASP A 202 22.27 6.35 5.28
N ILE A 203 21.32 5.53 5.76
CA ILE A 203 20.01 6.01 6.25
C ILE A 203 20.19 6.85 7.52
N LEU A 204 21.06 6.41 8.44
CA LEU A 204 21.38 7.15 9.66
C LEU A 204 22.05 8.49 9.35
N ASP A 205 23.04 8.50 8.47
CA ASP A 205 23.76 9.72 8.13
C ASP A 205 22.88 10.72 7.35
N PHE A 206 22.00 10.24 6.47
CA PHE A 206 20.98 11.09 5.83
C PHE A 206 20.07 11.73 6.88
N TRP A 207 19.57 10.95 7.84
CA TRP A 207 18.72 11.47 8.90
C TRP A 207 19.44 12.52 9.75
N ARG A 208 20.71 12.29 10.11
CA ARG A 208 21.52 13.25 10.87
C ARG A 208 21.66 14.57 10.12
N ALA A 209 21.95 14.53 8.82
CA ALA A 209 22.03 15.71 7.98
C ALA A 209 20.68 16.47 7.94
N ALA A 210 19.57 15.75 7.83
CA ALA A 210 18.23 16.33 7.83
C ALA A 210 17.84 16.96 9.18
N MET A 211 18.32 16.41 10.30
CA MET A 211 18.07 16.94 11.64
C MET A 211 18.77 18.28 11.92
N SER A 212 19.84 18.60 11.18
CA SER A 212 20.50 19.91 11.26
C SER A 212 19.75 21.02 10.51
N GLY A 213 18.76 20.67 9.70
CA GLY A 213 17.87 21.62 9.02
C GLY A 213 16.61 21.96 9.83
N ASP A 214 15.72 22.74 9.23
CA ASP A 214 14.49 23.22 9.88
C ASP A 214 13.42 22.13 10.04
N ASP A 215 13.39 21.13 9.14
CA ASP A 215 12.32 20.12 9.08
C ASP A 215 12.37 19.06 10.20
N ARG A 216 13.54 18.84 10.84
CA ARG A 216 13.81 17.88 11.94
C ARG A 216 12.98 16.58 11.86
N PRO A 217 13.09 15.80 10.77
CA PRO A 217 12.21 14.66 10.52
C PRO A 217 12.45 13.49 11.48
N GLY A 218 11.39 12.71 11.70
CA GLY A 218 11.46 11.42 12.39
C GLY A 218 12.45 10.46 11.72
N PHE A 219 13.32 9.78 12.48
CA PHE A 219 14.18 8.73 11.91
C PHE A 219 13.35 7.65 11.21
N ARG A 220 12.23 7.24 11.83
CA ARG A 220 11.27 6.31 11.23
C ARG A 220 10.73 6.81 9.90
N THR A 221 10.38 8.10 9.81
CA THR A 221 9.88 8.73 8.58
C THR A 221 10.95 8.76 7.50
N VAL A 222 12.21 9.02 7.86
CA VAL A 222 13.33 8.93 6.91
C VAL A 222 13.50 7.50 6.42
N ALA A 223 13.48 6.50 7.31
CA ALA A 223 13.59 5.10 6.91
C ALA A 223 12.45 4.67 5.96
N GLU A 224 11.21 5.11 6.21
CA GLU A 224 10.07 4.92 5.31
C GLU A 224 10.33 5.53 3.92
N HIS A 225 10.94 6.72 3.84
CA HIS A 225 11.32 7.32 2.55
C HIS A 225 12.35 6.47 1.79
N PHE A 226 13.31 5.86 2.50
CA PHE A 226 14.29 4.95 1.88
C PHE A 226 13.65 3.63 1.41
N VAL A 227 12.64 3.11 2.13
CA VAL A 227 11.85 1.96 1.68
C VAL A 227 11.16 2.30 0.35
N THR A 228 10.45 3.44 0.29
CA THR A 228 9.78 3.89 -0.94
C THR A 228 10.79 4.15 -2.06
N PHE A 229 11.96 4.71 -1.75
CA PHE A 229 13.03 4.96 -2.71
C PHE A 229 13.65 3.67 -3.28
N GLU A 230 13.89 2.63 -2.47
CA GLU A 230 14.39 1.35 -2.96
C GLU A 230 13.37 0.65 -3.85
N ALA A 231 12.10 0.63 -3.44
CA ALA A 231 11.04 0.06 -4.25
C ALA A 231 10.97 0.77 -5.61
N ALA A 232 11.01 2.10 -5.62
CA ALA A 232 11.01 2.89 -6.86
C ALA A 232 12.27 2.62 -7.70
N SER A 233 13.44 2.61 -7.07
CA SER A 233 14.74 2.39 -7.73
C SER A 233 14.87 1.00 -8.35
N SER A 234 14.26 -0.01 -7.74
CA SER A 234 14.25 -1.40 -8.22
C SER A 234 13.33 -1.55 -9.43
N LEU A 235 12.17 -0.89 -9.44
CA LEU A 235 11.29 -0.81 -10.62
C LEU A 235 11.95 -0.04 -11.76
N LEU A 236 12.66 1.05 -11.43
CA LEU A 236 13.47 1.86 -12.34
C LEU A 236 14.76 1.17 -12.83
N GLY A 237 15.15 0.05 -12.23
CA GLY A 237 16.29 -0.76 -12.69
C GLY A 237 16.06 -1.39 -14.07
N GLY A 238 14.80 -1.44 -14.54
CA GLY A 238 14.45 -1.87 -15.89
C GLY A 238 14.58 -0.78 -16.98
N LEU A 239 14.84 0.48 -16.60
CA LEU A 239 14.92 1.61 -17.53
C LEU A 239 16.16 2.47 -17.21
N GLU A 240 17.27 2.21 -17.91
CA GLU A 240 18.60 2.83 -17.78
C GLU A 240 18.65 4.38 -17.97
N GLY A 241 17.52 5.06 -18.12
CA GLY A 241 17.44 6.47 -18.55
C GLY A 241 17.51 7.55 -17.46
N LEU A 242 17.57 7.21 -16.16
CA LEU A 242 17.63 8.21 -15.08
C LEU A 242 19.04 8.52 -14.58
N ALA A 243 20.07 7.83 -15.08
CA ALA A 243 21.44 7.94 -14.59
C ALA A 243 22.28 9.04 -15.27
N ALA A 244 21.70 9.87 -16.14
CA ALA A 244 22.43 10.99 -16.71
C ALA A 244 22.55 12.14 -15.69
N PRO A 245 23.75 12.69 -15.43
CA PRO A 245 23.96 13.82 -14.52
C PRO A 245 23.41 15.16 -15.06
N ALA A 246 22.79 15.15 -16.24
CA ALA A 246 22.08 16.31 -16.75
C ALA A 246 20.69 16.33 -16.11
N SER A 247 20.41 17.43 -15.40
CA SER A 247 19.14 17.76 -14.75
C SER A 247 17.93 16.99 -15.29
N LEU A 248 17.13 16.42 -14.39
CA LEU A 248 15.80 15.91 -14.74
C LEU A 248 15.01 16.99 -15.53
N ASP A 249 15.16 18.28 -15.18
CA ASP A 249 14.58 19.42 -15.90
C ASP A 249 15.08 19.59 -17.35
N ALA A 250 16.23 19.00 -17.72
CA ALA A 250 16.77 19.00 -19.08
C ALA A 250 16.23 17.85 -19.93
N ALA A 251 15.57 16.85 -19.32
CA ALA A 251 14.95 15.75 -20.03
C ALA A 251 13.46 16.04 -20.23
N GLU A 252 13.08 16.44 -21.44
CA GLU A 252 11.69 16.61 -21.85
C GLU A 252 10.86 15.35 -21.46
N GLY A 253 9.79 15.51 -20.68
CA GLY A 253 8.94 14.41 -20.21
C GLY A 253 9.47 13.58 -19.02
N TRP A 254 10.37 14.12 -18.19
CA TRP A 254 10.86 13.41 -17.00
C TRP A 254 9.82 13.26 -15.89
N GLU A 255 8.97 14.28 -15.69
CA GLU A 255 7.82 14.27 -14.76
C GLU A 255 6.91 13.09 -15.13
N GLU A 256 6.65 12.92 -16.42
CA GLU A 256 5.89 11.80 -16.96
C GLU A 256 6.60 10.45 -16.71
N ARG A 257 7.93 10.37 -16.73
CA ARG A 257 8.64 9.11 -16.42
C ARG A 257 8.59 8.78 -14.94
N LEU A 258 8.67 9.78 -14.07
CA LEU A 258 8.56 9.55 -12.64
C LEU A 258 7.13 9.20 -12.24
N ASP A 259 6.13 9.88 -12.80
CA ASP A 259 4.71 9.51 -12.69
C ASP A 259 4.48 8.05 -13.07
N ALA A 260 5.06 7.63 -14.21
CA ALA A 260 4.97 6.24 -14.66
C ALA A 260 5.61 5.27 -13.67
N SER A 261 6.73 5.64 -13.06
CA SER A 261 7.46 4.78 -12.14
C SER A 261 6.80 4.69 -10.76
N LEU A 262 6.18 5.78 -10.31
CA LEU A 262 5.39 5.82 -9.08
C LEU A 262 4.04 5.12 -9.25
N ALA A 263 3.48 5.20 -10.44
CA ALA A 263 2.32 4.42 -10.80
C ALA A 263 2.63 2.93 -10.95
N ASP A 264 3.78 2.55 -11.50
CA ASP A 264 4.27 1.16 -11.51
C ASP A 264 4.53 0.68 -10.09
N LEU A 265 4.91 1.57 -9.17
CA LEU A 265 5.04 1.26 -7.74
C LEU A 265 3.69 1.10 -7.03
N ALA A 266 2.66 1.84 -7.46
CA ALA A 266 1.29 1.69 -6.99
C ALA A 266 0.56 0.49 -7.63
N ALA A 267 0.94 0.10 -8.85
CA ALA A 267 0.33 -0.98 -9.63
C ALA A 267 1.08 -2.32 -9.52
N ALA A 268 2.36 -2.31 -9.13
CA ALA A 268 3.03 -3.48 -8.60
C ALA A 268 2.28 -3.85 -7.33
N GLU A 269 1.41 -4.86 -7.41
CA GLU A 269 0.72 -5.38 -6.23
C GLU A 269 1.75 -5.49 -5.11
N PRO A 270 1.56 -4.78 -3.98
CA PRO A 270 2.17 -5.25 -2.77
C PRO A 270 1.68 -6.69 -2.65
N SER A 271 2.58 -7.66 -2.48
CA SER A 271 2.17 -8.77 -1.64
C SER A 271 1.50 -8.15 -0.42
N GLU A 272 0.27 -8.55 -0.11
CA GLU A 272 -0.53 -7.99 0.97
C GLU A 272 0.39 -7.56 2.12
N THR A 273 0.44 -6.26 2.39
CA THR A 273 1.50 -5.73 3.25
C THR A 273 1.37 -6.37 4.63
N LEU A 274 2.48 -6.57 5.34
CA LEU A 274 2.42 -7.17 6.68
C LEU A 274 1.50 -6.40 7.63
N ALA A 275 1.31 -5.10 7.41
CA ALA A 275 0.38 -4.27 8.16
C ALA A 275 -1.10 -4.65 7.89
N VAL A 276 -1.47 -4.87 6.62
CA VAL A 276 -2.83 -5.28 6.23
C VAL A 276 -3.12 -6.68 6.77
N LEU A 277 -2.21 -7.64 6.55
CA LEU A 277 -2.33 -9.00 7.08
C LEU A 277 -2.55 -9.04 8.60
N LEU A 278 -1.87 -8.17 9.34
CA LEU A 278 -1.97 -8.08 10.79
C LEU A 278 -3.29 -7.43 11.25
N ALA A 279 -3.81 -6.46 10.49
CA ALA A 279 -5.09 -5.81 10.75
C ALA A 279 -6.27 -6.76 10.47
N GLU A 280 -6.18 -7.59 9.44
CA GLU A 280 -7.24 -8.52 9.03
C GLU A 280 -7.31 -9.80 9.87
N LEU A 281 -6.30 -10.08 10.70
CA LEU A 281 -6.34 -11.24 11.60
C LEU A 281 -7.59 -11.20 12.50
N PRO A 282 -8.36 -12.30 12.58
CA PRO A 282 -9.64 -12.33 13.29
C PRO A 282 -9.49 -11.96 14.77
N GLU A 283 -10.50 -11.29 15.34
CA GLU A 283 -10.51 -10.91 16.75
C GLU A 283 -10.57 -12.12 17.70
N GLY A 284 -11.15 -13.24 17.24
CA GLY A 284 -11.31 -14.49 17.98
C GLY A 284 -11.03 -15.71 17.10
N PRO A 285 -10.37 -16.77 17.60
CA PRO A 285 -9.74 -16.88 18.92
C PRO A 285 -8.55 -15.93 19.05
N LYS A 286 -8.15 -15.57 20.27
CA LYS A 286 -7.09 -14.58 20.52
C LYS A 286 -5.69 -15.16 20.24
N ILE A 287 -5.40 -15.42 18.96
CA ILE A 287 -4.13 -15.96 18.44
C ILE A 287 -2.97 -15.03 18.84
N LEU A 288 -3.17 -13.72 18.63
CA LEU A 288 -2.28 -12.66 19.11
C LEU A 288 -3.03 -11.75 20.09
N THR A 289 -2.34 -11.32 21.15
CA THR A 289 -2.81 -10.24 22.02
C THR A 289 -2.67 -8.89 21.33
N GLY A 290 -3.37 -7.86 21.83
CA GLY A 290 -3.22 -6.49 21.30
C GLY A 290 -1.77 -6.01 21.36
N ALA A 291 -1.08 -6.24 22.48
CA ALA A 291 0.34 -5.92 22.61
C ALA A 291 1.23 -6.69 21.62
N GLU A 292 0.98 -7.99 21.41
CA GLU A 292 1.72 -8.79 20.41
C GLU A 292 1.49 -8.26 18.98
N ARG A 293 0.26 -7.80 18.67
CA ARG A 293 -0.05 -7.16 17.39
C ARG A 293 0.68 -5.83 17.25
N ASP A 294 0.58 -4.95 18.25
CA ASP A 294 1.24 -3.64 18.22
C ASP A 294 2.76 -3.79 18.08
N ASP A 295 3.37 -4.75 18.77
CA ASP A 295 4.79 -5.03 18.64
C ASP A 295 5.17 -5.54 17.24
N LEU A 296 4.39 -6.45 16.65
CA LEU A 296 4.61 -6.91 15.26
C LEU A 296 4.42 -5.78 14.25
N ALA A 297 3.42 -4.93 14.44
CA ALA A 297 3.19 -3.76 13.60
C ALA A 297 4.39 -2.82 13.65
N ASP A 298 4.92 -2.54 14.84
CA ASP A 298 6.09 -1.68 15.04
C ASP A 298 7.36 -2.29 14.41
N LEU A 299 7.58 -3.60 14.56
CA LEU A 299 8.78 -4.31 14.09
C LEU A 299 8.80 -4.55 12.59
N LEU A 300 7.63 -4.79 11.97
CA LEU A 300 7.50 -5.10 10.55
C LEU A 300 7.12 -3.88 9.69
N ARG A 301 6.98 -2.70 10.31
CA ARG A 301 6.58 -1.46 9.66
C ARG A 301 7.44 -1.07 8.45
N LEU A 302 8.73 -1.34 8.52
CA LEU A 302 9.70 -0.96 7.49
C LEU A 302 9.93 -2.09 6.48
N GLU A 303 8.93 -2.91 6.16
CA GLU A 303 9.09 -3.96 5.14
C GLU A 303 9.70 -3.39 3.83
N PRO A 304 10.78 -4.00 3.27
CA PRO A 304 11.44 -5.26 3.64
C PRO A 304 12.66 -5.14 4.56
N PHE A 305 12.94 -3.97 5.14
CA PHE A 305 14.17 -3.67 5.89
C PHE A 305 14.34 -4.52 7.14
N HIS A 306 13.28 -5.08 7.72
CA HIS A 306 13.40 -6.06 8.81
C HIS A 306 14.27 -7.28 8.42
N ARG A 307 14.42 -7.55 7.12
CA ARG A 307 15.29 -8.60 6.56
C ARG A 307 16.63 -8.08 6.08
N THR A 308 16.62 -6.95 5.38
CA THR A 308 17.79 -6.45 4.63
C THR A 308 18.61 -5.40 5.37
N ARG A 309 17.98 -4.65 6.28
CA ARG A 309 18.54 -3.56 7.11
C ARG A 309 18.05 -3.66 8.57
N PRO A 310 18.37 -4.77 9.26
CA PRO A 310 17.84 -5.03 10.60
C PRO A 310 18.26 -3.96 11.62
N LEU A 311 19.41 -3.30 11.42
CA LEU A 311 19.86 -2.24 12.32
C LEU A 311 18.99 -0.99 12.21
N THR A 312 18.53 -0.63 11.00
CA THR A 312 17.57 0.44 10.75
C THR A 312 16.23 0.13 11.40
N THR A 313 15.76 -1.12 11.33
CA THR A 313 14.57 -1.56 12.05
C THR A 313 14.74 -1.37 13.56
N LEU A 314 15.85 -1.83 14.15
CA LEU A 314 16.15 -1.65 15.58
C LEU A 314 16.21 -0.16 15.98
N ARG A 315 16.86 0.69 15.18
CA ARG A 315 16.92 2.14 15.37
C ARG A 315 15.52 2.77 15.36
N ALA A 316 14.69 2.42 14.38
CA ALA A 316 13.35 2.97 14.22
C ALA A 316 12.37 2.53 15.33
N THR A 317 12.51 1.32 15.85
CA THR A 317 11.73 0.82 16.98
C THR A 317 12.19 1.44 18.30
N SER A 318 13.51 1.44 18.58
CA SER A 318 14.09 1.93 19.84
C SER A 318 13.98 3.46 19.97
N PHE A 319 14.54 4.21 19.02
CA PHE A 319 14.65 5.67 19.12
C PHE A 319 13.43 6.40 18.55
N GLY A 320 12.62 5.75 17.72
CA GLY A 320 11.39 6.35 17.18
C GLY A 320 10.38 6.72 18.28
N ARG A 321 10.34 5.94 19.39
CA ARG A 321 9.51 6.25 20.57
C ARG A 321 10.01 7.50 21.30
N VAL A 322 11.32 7.63 21.49
CA VAL A 322 11.96 8.82 22.09
C VAL A 322 11.62 10.07 21.29
N GLN A 323 11.83 10.03 19.97
CA GLN A 323 11.60 11.17 19.09
C GLN A 323 10.12 11.56 19.02
N SER A 324 9.21 10.58 19.00
CA SER A 324 7.76 10.83 19.07
C SER A 324 7.39 11.52 20.39
N GLY A 325 8.01 11.11 21.50
CA GLY A 325 7.85 11.74 22.81
C GLY A 325 8.33 13.19 22.83
N LEU A 326 9.51 13.47 22.26
CA LEU A 326 10.04 14.83 22.08
C LEU A 326 9.07 15.70 21.27
N ALA A 327 8.66 15.24 20.08
CA ALA A 327 7.76 15.98 19.20
C ALA A 327 6.38 16.25 19.83
N ASN A 328 5.84 15.31 20.61
CA ASN A 328 4.56 15.49 21.31
C ASN A 328 4.67 16.48 22.47
N ARG A 329 5.80 16.48 23.21
CA ARG A 329 6.05 17.42 24.29
C ARG A 329 6.17 18.86 23.77
N LEU A 330 6.95 19.06 22.70
CA LEU A 330 7.09 20.36 22.04
C LEU A 330 5.74 20.88 21.52
N ARG A 331 4.93 20.02 20.89
CA ARG A 331 3.58 20.38 20.43
C ARG A 331 2.64 20.84 21.55
N ARG A 332 2.85 20.36 22.78
CA ARG A 332 2.07 20.77 23.97
C ARG A 332 2.64 21.99 24.68
N GLY A 333 3.65 22.66 24.08
CA GLY A 333 4.32 23.83 24.66
C GLY A 333 5.25 23.51 25.83
N GLY A 334 5.66 22.24 26.01
CA GLY A 334 6.62 21.86 27.04
C GLY A 334 8.06 22.09 26.60
N GLY A 335 8.88 22.68 27.48
CA GLY A 335 10.33 22.89 27.33
C GLY A 335 11.15 22.38 28.53
N GLY A 336 12.40 22.83 28.64
CA GLY A 336 13.24 22.66 29.81
C GLY A 336 13.70 21.23 30.12
N ALA A 337 13.75 20.88 31.41
CA ALA A 337 14.35 19.63 31.91
C ALA A 337 13.76 18.35 31.29
N GLY A 338 12.47 18.36 30.93
CA GLY A 338 11.83 17.22 30.28
C GLY A 338 12.26 17.00 28.83
N ILE A 339 12.73 18.03 28.13
CA ILE A 339 13.38 17.88 26.82
C ILE A 339 14.82 17.40 27.03
N ALA A 340 15.56 18.01 27.98
CA ALA A 340 16.93 17.63 28.28
C ALA A 340 17.09 16.14 28.68
N GLU A 341 16.16 15.58 29.46
CA GLU A 341 16.17 14.17 29.84
C GLU A 341 15.95 13.23 28.65
N ARG A 342 15.01 13.58 27.74
CA ARG A 342 14.69 12.75 26.57
C ARG A 342 15.74 12.83 25.48
N VAL A 343 16.41 13.97 25.34
CA VAL A 343 17.57 14.14 24.45
C VAL A 343 18.67 13.13 24.78
N ALA A 344 18.83 12.71 26.03
CA ALA A 344 19.82 11.69 26.41
C ALA A 344 19.46 10.26 25.95
N CYS A 345 18.28 10.04 25.38
CA CYS A 345 17.79 8.73 24.95
C CYS A 345 17.80 7.66 26.05
N ALA A 346 17.67 8.05 27.33
CA ALA A 346 17.72 7.11 28.46
C ALA A 346 16.55 6.11 28.47
N GLU A 347 15.40 6.52 27.93
CA GLU A 347 14.19 5.68 27.79
C GLU A 347 14.22 4.78 26.54
N ALA A 348 15.27 4.86 25.71
CA ALA A 348 15.40 4.03 24.52
C ALA A 348 15.60 2.56 24.89
N GLU A 349 14.85 1.68 24.26
CA GLU A 349 14.92 0.24 24.54
C GLU A 349 16.21 -0.37 23.95
N PRO A 350 17.02 -1.09 24.74
CA PRO A 350 18.24 -1.72 24.25
C PRO A 350 17.99 -2.76 23.16
N TYR A 351 18.92 -2.89 22.22
CA TYR A 351 18.80 -3.85 21.11
C TYR A 351 18.75 -5.31 21.56
N GLY A 352 19.40 -5.66 22.67
CA GLY A 352 19.28 -7.00 23.27
C GLY A 352 17.84 -7.30 23.70
N ALA A 353 17.17 -6.37 24.37
CA ALA A 353 15.77 -6.53 24.78
C ALA A 353 14.82 -6.62 23.56
N LEU A 354 15.07 -5.82 22.53
CA LEU A 354 14.34 -5.93 21.26
C LEU A 354 14.53 -7.30 20.60
N ALA A 355 15.76 -7.82 20.59
CA ALA A 355 16.06 -9.14 20.04
C ALA A 355 15.34 -10.27 20.80
N GLU A 356 15.31 -10.19 22.13
CA GLU A 356 14.55 -11.13 22.98
C GLU A 356 13.05 -11.05 22.70
N ARG A 357 12.49 -9.84 22.57
CA ARG A 357 11.07 -9.64 22.23
C ARG A 357 10.72 -10.21 20.86
N VAL A 358 11.57 -9.98 19.86
CA VAL A 358 11.42 -10.56 18.51
C VAL A 358 11.47 -12.09 18.58
N ALA A 359 12.42 -12.66 19.33
CA ALA A 359 12.54 -14.11 19.48
C ALA A 359 11.32 -14.72 20.18
N ALA A 360 10.77 -14.05 21.20
CA ALA A 360 9.55 -14.46 21.89
C ALA A 360 8.33 -14.42 20.95
N LEU A 361 8.17 -13.36 20.14
CA LEU A 361 7.11 -13.25 19.15
C LEU A 361 7.22 -14.34 18.07
N SER A 362 8.43 -14.59 17.55
CA SER A 362 8.67 -15.66 16.58
C SER A 362 8.34 -17.04 17.17
N ALA A 363 8.75 -17.33 18.40
CA ALA A 363 8.44 -18.60 19.06
C ALA A 363 6.94 -18.76 19.33
N HIS A 364 6.24 -17.66 19.67
CA HIS A 364 4.80 -17.66 19.84
C HIS A 364 4.07 -17.93 18.52
N LEU A 365 4.46 -17.27 17.42
CA LEU A 365 3.90 -17.52 16.09
C LEU A 365 4.13 -18.96 15.62
N ASP A 366 5.33 -19.51 15.83
CA ASP A 366 5.62 -20.92 15.55
C ASP A 366 4.74 -21.87 16.37
N ARG A 367 4.49 -21.54 17.64
CA ARG A 367 3.57 -22.30 18.50
C ARG A 367 2.14 -22.25 17.96
N MET A 368 1.68 -21.08 17.52
CA MET A 368 0.34 -20.91 16.92
C MET A 368 0.21 -21.72 15.62
N LEU A 369 1.24 -21.75 14.77
CA LEU A 369 1.25 -22.59 13.56
C LEU A 369 1.17 -24.08 13.88
N ARG A 370 1.88 -24.56 14.91
CA ARG A 370 1.78 -25.96 15.34
C ARG A 370 0.37 -26.30 15.84
N ILE A 371 -0.27 -25.38 16.55
CA ILE A 371 -1.68 -25.52 16.97
C ILE A 371 -2.59 -25.58 15.74
N ALA A 372 -2.43 -24.66 14.78
CA ALA A 372 -3.20 -24.65 13.54
C ALA A 372 -3.08 -25.98 12.77
N ALA A 373 -1.85 -26.49 12.64
CA ALA A 373 -1.58 -27.77 12.00
C ALA A 373 -2.24 -28.94 12.74
N ALA A 374 -2.17 -28.95 14.07
CA ALA A 374 -2.77 -30.00 14.90
C ALA A 374 -4.30 -29.99 14.92
N LEU A 375 -4.93 -28.84 14.69
CA LEU A 375 -6.38 -28.71 14.51
C LEU A 375 -6.85 -29.21 13.14
N ARG A 376 -5.99 -29.16 12.11
CA ARG A 376 -6.30 -29.59 10.74
C ARG A 376 -6.04 -31.07 10.48
N VAL A 377 -4.99 -31.62 11.07
CA VAL A 377 -4.55 -33.00 10.82
C VAL A 377 -5.19 -33.94 11.85
N PRO A 378 -6.00 -34.92 11.42
CA PRO A 378 -6.57 -35.92 12.33
C PRO A 378 -5.47 -36.66 13.10
N ALA A 379 -5.69 -36.89 14.40
CA ALA A 379 -4.71 -37.55 15.26
C ALA A 379 -4.40 -39.00 14.85
N ASP A 380 -5.29 -39.60 14.06
CA ASP A 380 -5.26 -40.96 13.51
C ASP A 380 -4.89 -41.00 12.02
N ALA A 381 -4.44 -39.89 11.42
CA ALA A 381 -4.03 -39.87 10.02
C ALA A 381 -2.94 -40.93 9.75
N GLU A 382 -3.24 -41.84 8.82
CA GLU A 382 -2.30 -42.84 8.32
C GLU A 382 -1.12 -42.14 7.61
N ASP A 383 0.06 -42.77 7.59
CA ASP A 383 1.30 -42.27 6.98
C ASP A 383 2.03 -41.07 7.63
N LEU A 384 1.62 -40.62 8.82
CA LEU A 384 2.42 -39.64 9.57
C LEU A 384 3.66 -40.27 10.19
N ALA A 385 4.84 -39.68 9.92
CA ALA A 385 6.09 -40.01 10.59
C ALA A 385 5.95 -39.87 12.12
N PRO A 386 6.61 -40.74 12.93
CA PRO A 386 6.48 -40.73 14.39
C PRO A 386 6.78 -39.36 15.04
N GLU A 387 7.74 -38.63 14.50
CA GLU A 387 8.17 -37.31 14.98
C GLU A 387 7.10 -36.24 14.76
N VAL A 388 6.42 -36.30 13.60
CA VAL A 388 5.31 -35.40 13.26
C VAL A 388 4.12 -35.69 14.18
N ARG A 389 3.78 -36.96 14.38
CA ARG A 389 2.70 -37.39 15.28
C ARG A 389 2.95 -36.92 16.72
N SER A 390 4.18 -37.05 17.21
CA SER A 390 4.57 -36.56 18.53
C SER A 390 4.42 -35.03 18.64
N THR A 391 4.84 -34.31 17.60
CA THR A 391 4.74 -32.84 17.55
C THR A 391 3.29 -32.35 17.56
N LEU A 392 2.41 -32.97 16.78
CA LEU A 392 0.98 -32.63 16.73
C LEU A 392 0.29 -32.95 18.07
N ALA A 393 0.59 -34.11 18.67
CA ALA A 393 0.06 -34.46 19.98
C ALA A 393 0.48 -33.48 21.08
N ALA A 394 1.74 -33.02 21.05
CA ALA A 394 2.23 -31.99 21.96
C ALA A 394 1.50 -30.65 21.75
N ALA A 395 1.24 -30.25 20.50
CA ALA A 395 0.49 -29.04 20.19
C ALA A 395 -0.96 -29.10 20.70
N LEU A 396 -1.65 -30.24 20.55
CA LEU A 396 -3.00 -30.45 21.10
C LEU A 396 -3.02 -30.38 22.64
N ALA A 397 -2.01 -30.94 23.30
CA ALA A 397 -1.88 -30.83 24.75
C ALA A 397 -1.65 -29.37 25.18
N ASP A 398 -0.96 -28.59 24.35
CA ASP A 398 -0.67 -27.19 24.58
C ASP A 398 -1.92 -26.31 24.45
N ILE A 399 -2.86 -26.61 23.54
CA ILE A 399 -4.16 -25.92 23.44
C ILE A 399 -4.85 -25.89 24.80
N ARG A 400 -4.89 -27.03 25.51
CA ARG A 400 -5.53 -27.15 26.82
C ARG A 400 -4.87 -26.31 27.92
N ARG A 401 -3.64 -25.85 27.70
CA ARG A 401 -2.88 -25.00 28.63
C ARG A 401 -3.02 -23.51 28.31
N VAL A 402 -3.47 -23.15 27.10
CA VAL A 402 -3.66 -21.76 26.69
C VAL A 402 -4.94 -21.20 27.31
N ARG A 403 -4.80 -20.29 28.27
CA ARG A 403 -5.93 -19.59 28.91
C ARG A 403 -6.28 -18.27 28.19
N ARG A 404 -6.40 -18.31 26.86
CA ARG A 404 -6.75 -17.13 26.04
C ARG A 404 -8.23 -17.19 25.64
N ALA A 405 -8.84 -16.03 25.42
CA ALA A 405 -10.22 -15.94 24.97
C ALA A 405 -10.42 -16.67 23.62
N GLY A 406 -11.45 -17.51 23.53
CA GLY A 406 -11.77 -18.29 22.33
C GLY A 406 -11.00 -19.61 22.19
N PHE A 407 -10.15 -19.99 23.16
CA PHE A 407 -9.47 -21.30 23.20
C PHE A 407 -10.27 -22.39 23.96
N ASP A 408 -11.47 -22.04 24.44
CA ASP A 408 -12.40 -22.87 25.19
C ASP A 408 -13.44 -23.60 24.33
N ASP A 409 -13.70 -23.10 23.12
CA ASP A 409 -14.62 -23.68 22.14
C ASP A 409 -13.82 -24.27 20.95
N PRO A 410 -13.74 -25.61 20.81
CA PRO A 410 -12.97 -26.26 19.76
C PRO A 410 -13.39 -25.89 18.33
N ASP A 411 -14.68 -25.68 18.08
CA ASP A 411 -15.21 -25.40 16.74
C ASP A 411 -14.88 -23.96 16.34
N ARG A 412 -15.05 -23.01 17.26
CA ARG A 412 -14.61 -21.61 17.07
C ARG A 412 -13.10 -21.50 16.94
N LEU A 413 -12.35 -22.29 17.71
CA LEU A 413 -10.90 -22.34 17.66
C LEU A 413 -10.44 -22.81 16.27
N ALA A 414 -10.97 -23.93 15.77
CA ALA A 414 -10.65 -24.46 14.45
C ALA A 414 -11.02 -23.47 13.33
N ALA A 415 -12.22 -22.89 13.38
CA ALA A 415 -12.67 -21.92 12.38
C ALA A 415 -11.80 -20.66 12.33
N GLY A 416 -11.45 -20.10 13.49
CA GLY A 416 -10.64 -18.88 13.52
C GLY A 416 -9.17 -19.10 13.18
N PHE A 417 -8.59 -20.27 13.50
CA PHE A 417 -7.27 -20.65 12.97
C PHE A 417 -7.29 -20.88 11.46
N ALA A 418 -8.36 -21.47 10.91
CA ALA A 418 -8.52 -21.62 9.47
C ALA A 418 -8.64 -20.26 8.74
N ALA A 419 -9.36 -19.30 9.34
CA ALA A 419 -9.46 -17.94 8.82
C ALA A 419 -8.13 -17.16 8.88
N ALA A 420 -7.27 -17.47 9.87
CA ALA A 420 -5.99 -16.80 10.07
C ALA A 420 -4.79 -17.48 9.37
N ASP A 421 -4.99 -18.64 8.71
CA ASP A 421 -3.91 -19.56 8.32
C ASP A 421 -2.84 -18.91 7.43
N ALA A 422 -3.27 -18.24 6.36
CA ALA A 422 -2.36 -17.57 5.41
C ALA A 422 -1.58 -16.41 6.07
N ALA A 423 -2.29 -15.57 6.83
CA ALA A 423 -1.68 -14.45 7.54
C ALA A 423 -0.70 -14.92 8.63
N LEU A 424 -1.07 -15.94 9.40
CA LEU A 424 -0.25 -16.51 10.45
C LEU A 424 1.05 -17.11 9.89
N LEU A 425 0.96 -17.83 8.77
CA LEU A 425 2.12 -18.42 8.09
C LEU A 425 3.09 -17.33 7.61
N ARG A 426 2.55 -16.29 6.96
CA ARG A 426 3.35 -15.16 6.49
C ARG A 426 4.01 -14.40 7.65
N LEU A 427 3.26 -14.07 8.69
CA LEU A 427 3.77 -13.34 9.85
C LEU A 427 4.84 -14.15 10.60
N ALA A 428 4.65 -15.46 10.77
CA ALA A 428 5.64 -16.34 11.37
C ALA A 428 6.94 -16.39 10.55
N GLU A 429 6.82 -16.49 9.23
CA GLU A 429 7.97 -16.47 8.34
C GLU A 429 8.75 -15.14 8.47
N GLU A 430 8.05 -14.01 8.41
CA GLU A 430 8.68 -12.68 8.42
C GLU A 430 9.27 -12.32 9.80
N ALA A 431 8.59 -12.68 10.90
CA ALA A 431 9.14 -12.57 12.25
C ALA A 431 10.38 -13.45 12.42
N GLY A 432 10.35 -14.68 11.90
CA GLY A 432 11.49 -15.59 11.90
C GLY A 432 12.66 -15.08 11.05
N ARG A 433 12.39 -14.44 9.90
CA ARG A 433 13.42 -13.79 9.07
C ARG A 433 14.05 -12.61 9.82
N LEU A 434 13.26 -11.77 10.49
CA LEU A 434 13.77 -10.69 11.34
C LEU A 434 14.64 -11.23 12.48
N ALA A 435 14.19 -12.27 13.21
CA ALA A 435 14.96 -12.89 14.27
C ALA A 435 16.32 -13.40 13.78
N ARG A 436 16.36 -14.06 12.61
CA ARG A 436 17.60 -14.52 11.96
C ARG A 436 18.48 -13.36 11.50
N ALA A 437 17.90 -12.29 10.98
CA ALA A 437 18.63 -11.09 10.56
C ALA A 437 19.29 -10.40 11.75
N ILE A 438 18.58 -10.23 12.86
CA ILE A 438 19.14 -9.69 14.12
C ILE A 438 20.24 -10.61 14.67
N ALA A 439 20.04 -11.93 14.68
CA ALA A 439 21.07 -12.87 15.11
C ALA A 439 22.32 -12.82 14.19
N GLY A 440 22.12 -12.61 12.88
CA GLY A 440 23.19 -12.37 11.91
C GLY A 440 23.96 -11.10 12.21
N LEU A 441 23.25 -10.00 12.45
CA LEU A 441 23.81 -8.71 12.88
C LEU A 441 24.61 -8.86 14.17
N ALA A 442 24.06 -9.53 15.19
CA ALA A 442 24.69 -9.72 16.50
C ALA A 442 26.05 -10.44 16.43
N ARG A 443 26.23 -11.35 15.46
CA ARG A 443 27.51 -12.04 15.22
C ARG A 443 28.58 -11.12 14.65
N GLN A 444 28.19 -10.13 13.86
CA GLN A 444 29.10 -9.18 13.22
C GLN A 444 29.35 -7.97 14.11
N ARG A 445 28.31 -7.52 14.82
CA ARG A 445 28.30 -6.34 15.67
C ARG A 445 27.50 -6.66 16.94
N PRO A 446 28.16 -6.79 18.11
CA PRO A 446 27.46 -7.04 19.37
C PRO A 446 26.38 -5.99 19.64
N LEU A 447 25.15 -6.44 19.95
CA LEU A 447 23.98 -5.57 20.01
C LEU A 447 24.09 -4.45 21.05
N ASP A 448 24.68 -4.73 22.21
CA ASP A 448 24.86 -3.73 23.26
C ASP A 448 25.84 -2.63 22.85
N SER A 449 26.92 -3.00 22.15
CA SER A 449 27.88 -2.04 21.61
C SER A 449 27.26 -1.22 20.48
N ALA A 450 26.46 -1.84 19.61
CA ALA A 450 25.73 -1.15 18.56
C ALA A 450 24.73 -0.15 19.15
N PHE A 451 23.94 -0.58 20.15
CA PHE A 451 22.98 0.27 20.84
C PHE A 451 23.66 1.45 21.53
N ALA A 452 24.77 1.23 22.25
CA ALA A 452 25.49 2.31 22.92
C ALA A 452 26.00 3.36 21.92
N ALA A 453 26.61 2.91 20.81
CA ALA A 453 27.08 3.80 19.76
C ALA A 453 25.94 4.60 19.11
N ASP A 454 24.84 3.93 18.75
CA ASP A 454 23.69 4.60 18.15
C ASP A 454 23.01 5.54 19.15
N ARG A 455 22.87 5.16 20.42
CA ARG A 455 22.34 6.04 21.47
C ARG A 455 23.13 7.34 21.56
N ASP A 456 24.46 7.26 21.53
CA ASP A 456 25.31 8.46 21.58
C ASP A 456 25.17 9.31 20.30
N VAL A 457 24.93 8.69 19.14
CA VAL A 457 24.63 9.42 17.88
C VAL A 457 23.28 10.13 17.96
N PHE A 458 22.21 9.41 18.33
CA PHE A 458 20.87 9.97 18.48
C PHE A 458 20.84 11.07 19.54
N ALA A 459 21.48 10.84 20.69
CA ALA A 459 21.49 11.80 21.77
C ALA A 459 22.18 13.11 21.40
N ARG A 460 23.35 13.04 20.73
CA ARG A 460 24.02 14.24 20.21
C ARG A 460 23.17 14.95 19.16
N THR A 461 22.61 14.19 18.22
CA THR A 461 21.76 14.76 17.15
C THR A 461 20.52 15.47 17.73
N PHE A 462 19.88 14.90 18.75
CA PHE A 462 18.78 15.54 19.46
C PHE A 462 19.23 16.74 20.29
N ALA A 463 20.39 16.68 20.95
CA ALA A 463 20.92 17.79 21.72
C ALA A 463 21.18 19.00 20.83
N ASP A 464 21.80 18.78 19.67
CA ASP A 464 22.08 19.83 18.71
C ASP A 464 20.78 20.39 18.12
N ALA A 465 19.84 19.52 17.72
CA ALA A 465 18.59 19.93 17.09
C ALA A 465 17.60 20.63 18.04
N TYR A 466 17.63 20.33 19.34
CA TYR A 466 16.66 20.86 20.33
C TYR A 466 17.32 21.71 21.43
N ALA A 467 18.54 22.22 21.19
CA ALA A 467 19.29 22.99 22.19
C ALA A 467 18.53 24.23 22.72
N ALA A 468 17.83 24.93 21.83
CA ALA A 468 17.06 26.12 22.18
C ALA A 468 15.86 25.77 23.08
N GLU A 469 15.16 24.69 22.78
CA GLU A 469 13.97 24.24 23.50
C GLU A 469 14.32 23.54 24.83
N ALA A 470 15.52 22.97 24.94
CA ALA A 470 16.02 22.38 26.18
C ALA A 470 16.41 23.44 27.23
N THR A 471 16.68 24.68 26.79
CA THR A 471 17.09 25.80 27.64
C THR A 471 15.99 26.83 27.90
N ALA A 472 14.90 26.77 27.12
CA ALA A 472 13.64 27.50 27.34
C ALA A 472 12.77 26.84 28.41
#